data_AF-A0A7V2WE91-F1
#
_entry.id   AF-A0A7V2WE91-F1
#
_cell.length_a   1.000
_cell.length_b   1.000
_cell.length_c   1.000
_cell.angle_alpha   90.00
_cell.angle_beta   90.00
_cell.angle_gamma   90.00
#
_symmetry.space_group_name_H-M   'P 1'
#
loop_
_entity.id
_entity.type
_entity.pdbx_description
1 polymer ?
#
loop_
_entity_poly.entity_id
_entity_poly.type
_entity_poly.pdbx_seq_one_letter_code
_entity_poly.pdbx_strand_id
1 'polypeptide(L)' 'MAEITLQGNPVHTLGTLPATGTQAPDFTLVKNDLSTATLSDYKGKKVVLNIFPSLDTPTCA' A
#
# COMPACT_ATOMS: atom_id res chain seq x y z
N MET A 1 -11.95 3.34 8.67
CA MET A 1 -11.74 1.91 8.95
C MET A 1 -12.35 1.14 7.81
N ALA A 2 -11.57 0.32 7.13
CA ALA A 2 -12.11 -0.65 6.17
C ALA A 2 -12.36 -1.96 6.91
N GLU A 3 -13.51 -2.58 6.68
CA GLU A 3 -13.82 -3.94 7.13
C GLU A 3 -13.29 -4.92 6.09
N ILE A 4 -12.48 -5.88 6.54
CA ILE A 4 -11.85 -6.91 5.72
C ILE A 4 -11.95 -8.27 6.43
N THR A 5 -11.60 -9.35 5.72
CA THR A 5 -11.53 -10.69 6.31
C THR A 5 -10.12 -11.26 6.21
N LEU A 6 -9.62 -11.86 7.29
CA LEU A 6 -8.36 -12.62 7.32
C LEU A 6 -8.68 -14.08 7.66
N GLN A 7 -8.47 -14.97 6.69
CA GLN A 7 -8.81 -16.41 6.83
C GLN A 7 -10.27 -16.62 7.29
N GLY A 8 -11.19 -15.82 6.76
CA GLY A 8 -12.62 -15.86 7.11
C GLY A 8 -12.99 -15.10 8.38
N ASN A 9 -12.02 -14.60 9.16
CA ASN A 9 -12.29 -13.83 10.38
C ASN A 9 -12.38 -12.33 10.07
N PRO A 10 -13.43 -11.61 10.52
CA PRO A 10 -13.52 -10.16 10.35
C PRO A 10 -12.38 -9.41 11.06
N VAL A 11 -11.79 -8.44 10.37
CA VAL A 11 -10.72 -7.57 10.87
C VAL A 11 -10.91 -6.16 10.33
N HIS A 12 -10.40 -5.17 11.08
CA HIS A 12 -10.51 -3.76 10.74
C HIS A 12 -9.14 -3.13 10.55
N THR A 13 -8.98 -2.32 9.51
CA THR A 13 -7.78 -1.50 9.34
C THR A 13 -7.83 -0.26 10.24
N LEU A 14 -6.65 0.23 10.66
CA LEU A 14 -6.52 1.40 11.54
C LEU A 14 -6.82 2.75 10.84
N GLY A 15 -7.29 2.74 9.58
CA GLY A 15 -7.51 3.95 8.78
C GLY A 15 -8.59 3.79 7.70
N THR A 16 -8.77 4.80 6.86
CA THR A 16 -9.64 4.75 5.68
C THR A 16 -8.82 4.70 4.41
N LEU A 17 -9.32 4.00 3.39
CA LEU A 17 -8.72 4.04 2.07
C LEU A 17 -9.04 5.39 1.39
N PRO A 18 -8.11 5.96 0.60
CA PRO A 18 -8.37 7.17 -0.18
C PRO A 18 -9.51 6.95 -1.17
N ALA A 19 -10.44 7.91 -1.25
CA ALA A 19 -11.53 7.84 -2.21
C ALA A 19 -11.04 8.14 -3.65
N THR A 20 -11.71 7.57 -4.64
CA THR A 20 -11.40 7.86 -6.05
C THR A 20 -11.56 9.35 -6.36
N GLY A 21 -10.63 9.92 -7.10
CA GLY A 21 -10.62 11.36 -7.45
C GLY A 21 -10.01 12.28 -6.39
N THR A 22 -9.65 11.74 -5.21
CA THR A 22 -8.91 12.51 -4.21
C THR A 22 -7.41 12.47 -4.46
N GLN A 23 -6.69 13.47 -3.96
CA GLN A 23 -5.24 13.48 -3.99
C GLN A 23 -4.69 12.33 -3.14
N ALA A 24 -3.75 11.57 -3.68
CA ALA A 24 -3.10 10.49 -2.95
C ALA A 24 -2.33 11.05 -1.74
N PRO A 25 -2.44 10.43 -0.54
CA PRO A 25 -1.60 10.77 0.60
C PRO A 25 -0.12 10.55 0.26
N ASP A 26 0.73 11.38 0.84
CA ASP A 26 2.18 11.18 0.73
C ASP A 26 2.63 9.94 1.52
N PHE A 27 3.79 9.41 1.17
CA PHE A 27 4.41 8.28 1.86
C PHE A 27 5.92 8.46 1.93
N THR A 28 6.52 7.78 2.90
CA THR A 28 7.97 7.59 3.01
C THR A 28 8.21 6.10 3.21
N LEU A 29 8.76 5.43 2.20
CA LEU A 29 9.01 3.99 2.17
C LEU A 29 10.51 3.72 1.98
N VAL A 30 10.92 2.47 2.21
CA VAL A 30 12.31 2.02 2.04
C VAL A 30 12.41 1.14 0.81
N LYS A 31 13.39 1.42 -0.06
CA LYS A 31 13.69 0.62 -1.25
C LYS A 31 14.60 -0.56 -0.91
N ASN A 32 14.78 -1.46 -1.88
CA ASN A 32 15.68 -2.62 -1.74
C ASN A 32 17.15 -2.23 -1.50
N ASP A 33 17.56 -1.04 -1.95
CA ASP A 33 18.90 -0.48 -1.72
C ASP A 33 19.01 0.33 -0.41
N LEU A 34 17.98 0.25 0.45
CA LEU A 34 17.83 0.99 1.70
C LEU A 34 17.66 2.50 1.56
N SER A 35 17.60 3.03 0.33
CA SER A 35 17.29 4.44 0.12
C SER A 35 15.81 4.75 0.34
N THR A 36 15.51 6.00 0.64
CA THR A 36 14.14 6.48 0.82
C THR A 36 13.42 6.62 -0.51
N ALA A 37 12.15 6.19 -0.56
CA ALA A 37 11.20 6.48 -1.62
C ALA A 37 10.04 7.34 -1.07
N THR A 38 9.70 8.41 -1.77
CA THR A 38 8.53 9.26 -1.48
C THR A 38 7.59 9.32 -2.68
N LEU A 39 6.35 9.78 -2.49
CA LEU A 39 5.42 9.94 -3.61
C LEU A 39 5.98 10.91 -4.67
N SER A 40 6.74 11.91 -4.23
CA SER A 40 7.33 12.94 -5.10
C SER A 40 8.34 12.38 -6.11
N ASP A 41 9.02 11.28 -5.78
CA ASP A 41 9.99 10.60 -6.66
C ASP A 41 9.33 10.05 -7.93
N TYR A 42 8.00 9.87 -7.92
CA TYR A 42 7.22 9.33 -9.03
C TYR A 42 6.42 10.38 -9.81
N LYS A 43 6.66 11.68 -9.57
CA LYS A 43 5.93 12.77 -10.22
C LYS A 43 5.96 12.65 -11.76
N GLY A 44 4.80 12.87 -12.38
CA GLY A 44 4.63 12.76 -13.83
C GLY A 44 4.41 11.34 -14.36
N LYS A 45 4.39 10.34 -13.48
CA LYS A 45 4.08 8.94 -13.83
C LYS A 45 2.74 8.51 -13.22
N LYS A 46 2.08 7.55 -13.87
CA LYS A 46 1.01 6.78 -13.23
C LYS A 46 1.66 5.79 -12.25
N VAL A 47 1.20 5.79 -11.00
CA VAL A 47 1.73 4.93 -9.94
C VAL A 47 0.67 3.91 -9.55
N VAL A 48 1.06 2.63 -9.48
CA VAL A 48 0.22 1.55 -8.97
C VAL A 48 0.81 1.10 -7.64
N LEU A 49 0.04 1.25 -6.56
CA LEU A 49 0.41 0.76 -5.22
C LEU A 49 -0.13 -0.66 -5.04
N ASN A 50 0.72 -1.66 -5.22
CA ASN A 50 0.37 -3.07 -5.03
C ASN A 50 0.76 -3.52 -3.61
N ILE A 51 -0.20 -3.60 -2.69
CA ILE A 51 0.02 -3.70 -1.25
C ILE A 51 -0.31 -5.13 -0.76
N PHE A 52 0.63 -5.75 -0.04
CA PHE A 52 0.52 -7.11 0.49
C PHE A 52 0.78 -7.13 2.01
N PRO A 53 0.22 -8.11 2.76
CA PRO A 53 0.64 -8.35 4.15
C PRO A 53 2.12 -8.76 4.26
N SER A 54 2.60 -9.59 3.32
CA SER A 54 4.00 -10.00 3.18
C SER A 54 4.24 -10.46 1.73
N LEU A 55 5.42 -10.18 1.19
CA LEU A 55 5.90 -10.76 -0.07
C LEU A 55 6.70 -12.06 0.15
N ASP A 56 7.09 -12.36 1.40
CA ASP A 56 7.87 -13.53 1.76
C ASP A 56 6.95 -14.75 1.98
N THR A 57 6.39 -15.23 0.88
CA THR A 57 5.60 -16.46 0.87
C THR A 57 5.98 -17.30 -0.35
N PRO A 58 6.07 -18.63 -0.25
CA PRO A 58 6.53 -19.49 -1.35
C PRO A 58 5.56 -19.56 -2.53
N THR A 59 4.35 -19.03 -2.37
CA THR A 59 3.32 -19.01 -3.40
C THR A 59 2.93 -17.56 -3.68
N CYS A 60 3.51 -16.99 -4.74
CA CYS A 60 2.96 -15.81 -5.37
C CYS A 60 2.05 -16.27 -6.53
N ALA A 61 0.88 -15.65 -6.68
CA ALA A 61 -0.01 -15.86 -7.83
C ALA A 61 0.62 -15.33 -9.12
#